data_AF-A0AAN6ZFT2-F1
#
_entry.id   AF-A0AAN6ZFT2-F1
#
_cell.length_a   1.000
_cell.length_b   1.000
_cell.length_c   1.000
_cell.angle_alpha   90.00
_cell.angle_beta   90.00
_cell.angle_gamma   90.00
#
_symmetry.space_group_name_H-M   'P 1'
#
loop_
_entity.id
_entity.type
_entity.pdbx_description
1 polymer ?
#
loop_
_entity_poly.entity_id
_entity_poly.type
_entity_poly.pdbx_seq_one_letter_code
_entity_poly.pdbx_strand_id
1 'polypeptide(L)'
;YLLILVFHAQTVQHIRQQNCEVTGLLFKSNCETLRYGLFRAVTHQIRRTQAAAAPPVTLGGYARRFNWKSGDSYWENGNEQHGAHPGGYIRMFSPYGAWFWAYQDGSPVLDNNGNWVWDTVSLGL
;
A
#
# COMPACT_ATOMS: atom_id res chain seq x y z
N TYR A 1 -13.57 -21.70 -0.62
CA TYR A 1 -14.04 -20.54 -1.39
C TYR A 1 -13.04 -19.40 -1.27
N LEU A 2 -12.88 -18.59 -2.32
CA LEU A 2 -12.23 -17.28 -2.29
C LEU A 2 -13.28 -16.28 -2.76
N LEU A 3 -13.59 -15.28 -1.93
CA LEU A 3 -14.51 -14.20 -2.28
C LEU A 3 -13.68 -12.92 -2.46
N ILE A 4 -13.78 -12.32 -3.64
CA ILE A 4 -13.20 -11.00 -3.92
C ILE A 4 -14.38 -10.05 -4.12
N LEU A 5 -14.41 -8.96 -3.36
CA LEU A 5 -15.42 -7.92 -3.49
C LEU A 5 -14.80 -6.73 -4.23
N VAL A 6 -15.43 -6.32 -5.32
CA VAL A 6 -15.07 -5.14 -6.11
C VAL A 6 -16.15 -4.09 -5.88
N PHE A 7 -15.79 -3.01 -5.18
CA PHE A 7 -16.71 -1.92 -4.89
C PHE A 7 -16.67 -0.91 -6.03
N HIS A 8 -17.83 -0.60 -6.61
CA HIS A 8 -17.99 0.43 -7.64
C HIS A 8 -18.20 1.79 -6.97
N ALA A 9 -17.13 2.32 -6.38
CA ALA A 9 -17.15 3.61 -5.72
C ALA A 9 -16.30 4.63 -6.48
N GLN A 10 -16.91 5.76 -6.79
CA GLN A 10 -16.21 6.91 -7.39
C GLN A 10 -15.41 7.71 -6.35
N THR A 11 -15.79 7.63 -5.07
CA THR A 11 -15.12 8.30 -3.94
C THR A 11 -15.07 7.39 -2.72
N VAL A 12 -14.16 7.67 -1.77
CA VAL A 12 -14.03 6.90 -0.52
C VAL A 12 -15.32 6.98 0.32
N GLN A 13 -15.99 8.13 0.29
CA GLN A 13 -17.26 8.35 0.98
C GLN A 13 -18.36 7.49 0.38
N HIS A 14 -18.35 7.27 -0.95
CA HIS A 14 -19.34 6.44 -1.62
C HIS A 14 -19.27 4.97 -1.15
N ILE A 15 -18.07 4.45 -0.84
CA ILE A 15 -17.89 3.10 -0.26
C ILE A 15 -18.68 2.93 1.04
N ARG A 16 -18.79 4.00 1.84
CA ARG A 16 -19.49 3.98 3.14
C ARG A 16 -21.01 4.08 3.00
N GLN A 17 -21.51 4.42 1.82
CA GLN A 17 -22.95 4.52 1.59
C GLN A 17 -23.54 3.12 1.42
N GLN A 18 -24.74 2.93 1.96
CA GLN A 18 -25.43 1.64 1.94
C GLN A 18 -25.74 1.14 0.52
N ASN A 19 -25.77 2.04 -0.46
CA ASN A 19 -26.05 1.79 -1.87
C ASN A 19 -24.79 1.66 -2.74
N CYS A 20 -23.58 1.58 -2.17
CA CYS A 20 -22.39 1.29 -2.97
C CYS A 20 -22.57 -0.06 -3.68
N GLU A 21 -22.58 -0.04 -5.01
CA GLU A 21 -22.68 -1.27 -5.79
C GLU A 21 -21.43 -2.11 -5.57
N VAL A 22 -21.63 -3.40 -5.25
CA VAL A 22 -20.54 -4.35 -5.02
C VAL A 22 -20.67 -5.50 -6.00
N THR A 23 -19.68 -5.64 -6.87
CA THR A 23 -19.52 -6.80 -7.72
C THR A 23 -18.69 -7.84 -6.97
N GLY A 24 -19.30 -8.98 -6.65
CA GLY A 24 -18.61 -10.11 -6.03
C GLY A 24 -18.09 -11.09 -7.07
N LEU A 25 -16.81 -11.44 -6.99
CA LEU A 25 -16.23 -12.59 -7.67
C LEU A 25 -16.07 -13.72 -6.66
N LEU A 26 -16.94 -14.72 -6.73
CA LEU A 26 -16.85 -15.93 -5.92
C LEU A 26 -16.13 -17.04 -6.70
N PHE A 27 -14.95 -17.41 -6.24
CA PHE A 27 -14.23 -18.56 -6.78
C PHE A 27 -14.44 -19.79 -5.88
N LYS A 28 -15.28 -20.71 -6.36
CA LYS A 28 -15.53 -22.01 -5.74
C LYS A 28 -14.57 -23.05 -6.33
N SER A 29 -13.51 -23.34 -5.61
CA SER A 29 -12.64 -24.48 -5.88
C SER A 29 -12.29 -25.20 -4.58
N ASN A 30 -12.26 -26.54 -4.64
CA ASN A 30 -11.81 -27.40 -3.55
C ASN A 30 -10.27 -27.47 -3.48
N CYS A 31 -9.56 -26.96 -4.50
CA CYS A 31 -8.11 -26.88 -4.49
C CYS A 31 -7.65 -25.63 -3.70
N GLU A 32 -7.04 -25.84 -2.54
CA GLU A 32 -6.50 -24.76 -1.70
C GLU A 32 -5.37 -23.99 -2.39
N THR A 33 -4.46 -24.71 -3.06
CA THR A 33 -3.35 -24.13 -3.81
C THR A 33 -3.82 -23.16 -4.88
N LEU A 34 -4.88 -23.50 -5.61
CA LEU A 34 -5.45 -22.63 -6.63
C LEU A 34 -6.07 -21.35 -6.04
N ARG A 35 -6.81 -21.49 -4.93
CA ARG A 35 -7.37 -20.33 -4.21
C ARG A 35 -6.26 -19.41 -3.71
N TYR A 36 -5.22 -19.98 -3.13
CA TYR A 36 -4.07 -19.23 -2.63
C TYR A 36 -3.31 -18.54 -3.77
N GLY A 37 -3.09 -19.24 -4.89
CA GLY A 37 -2.47 -18.69 -6.08
C GLY A 37 -3.23 -17.49 -6.66
N LEU A 38 -4.55 -17.60 -6.78
CA LEU A 38 -5.42 -16.51 -7.25
C LEU A 38 -5.40 -15.31 -6.30
N PHE A 39 -5.50 -15.55 -4.99
CA PHE A 39 -5.38 -14.50 -3.98
C PHE A 39 -4.04 -13.76 -4.10
N ARG A 40 -2.93 -14.50 -4.24
CA ARG A 40 -1.59 -13.90 -4.44
C ARG A 40 -1.49 -13.11 -5.73
N ALA A 41 -2.07 -13.60 -6.83
CA ALA A 41 -2.05 -12.90 -8.11
C ALA A 41 -2.75 -11.54 -8.02
N VAL A 42 -3.93 -11.49 -7.38
CA VAL A 42 -4.70 -10.26 -7.17
C VAL A 42 -3.96 -9.29 -6.25
N THR A 43 -3.46 -9.78 -5.12
CA THR A 43 -2.73 -8.95 -4.14
C THR A 43 -1.43 -8.39 -4.72
N HIS A 44 -0.64 -9.19 -5.44
CA HIS A 44 0.56 -8.69 -6.13
C HIS A 44 0.20 -7.66 -7.20
N GLN A 45 -0.89 -7.85 -7.96
CA GLN A 45 -1.31 -6.85 -8.95
C GLN A 45 -1.66 -5.51 -8.31
N ILE A 46 -2.41 -5.53 -7.20
CA ILE A 46 -2.74 -4.32 -6.43
C ILE A 46 -1.46 -3.64 -5.93
N ARG A 47 -0.53 -4.40 -5.34
CA ARG A 47 0.76 -3.88 -4.87
C ARG A 47 1.56 -3.24 -5.98
N ARG A 48 1.61 -3.85 -7.17
CA ARG A 48 2.30 -3.28 -8.35
C ARG A 48 1.68 -1.96 -8.79
N THR A 49 0.35 -1.86 -8.81
CA THR A 49 -0.33 -0.60 -9.13
C THR A 49 -0.03 0.49 -8.10
N GLN A 50 -0.04 0.14 -6.81
CA GLN A 50 0.35 1.06 -5.73
C GLN A 50 1.81 1.49 -5.88
N ALA A 51 2.73 0.56 -6.15
CA ALA A 51 4.14 0.83 -6.38
C ALA A 51 4.38 1.79 -7.55
N ALA A 52 3.63 1.63 -8.64
CA ALA A 52 3.73 2.50 -9.82
C ALA A 52 3.24 3.93 -9.55
N ALA A 53 2.28 4.11 -8.65
CA ALA A 53 1.74 5.41 -8.25
C ALA A 53 2.43 6.01 -7.01
N ALA A 54 3.32 5.27 -6.37
CA ALA A 54 3.95 5.68 -5.12
C ALA A 54 4.98 6.80 -5.35
N PRO A 55 4.96 7.89 -4.57
CA PRO A 55 5.98 8.92 -4.66
C PRO A 55 7.37 8.37 -4.25
N PRO A 56 8.46 8.91 -4.82
CA PRO A 56 9.80 8.59 -4.37
C PRO A 56 9.98 9.05 -2.92
N VAL A 57 10.54 8.18 -2.08
CA VAL A 57 10.75 8.43 -0.65
C VAL A 57 12.16 7.99 -0.30
N THR A 58 12.89 8.87 0.41
CA THR A 58 14.20 8.56 0.99
C THR A 58 14.17 8.92 2.47
N LEU A 59 14.43 7.95 3.33
CA LEU A 59 14.45 8.10 4.78
C LEU A 59 15.78 7.59 5.34
N GLY A 60 16.42 8.33 6.23
CA GLY A 60 17.68 7.90 6.86
C GLY A 60 18.77 7.44 5.88
N GLY A 61 18.82 8.01 4.67
CA GLY A 61 19.76 7.61 3.60
C GLY A 61 19.37 6.37 2.79
N TYR A 62 18.24 5.71 3.09
CA TYR A 62 17.70 4.61 2.31
C TYR A 62 16.55 5.09 1.41
N ALA A 63 16.64 4.81 0.12
CA ALA A 63 15.59 5.03 -0.84
C ALA A 63 14.62 3.83 -0.86
N ARG A 64 13.31 4.12 -0.90
CA ARG A 64 12.28 3.11 -1.11
C ARG A 64 12.23 2.71 -2.58
N ARG A 65 12.26 1.41 -2.83
CA ARG A 65 12.12 0.78 -4.16
C ARG A 65 11.07 -0.31 -4.10
N PHE A 66 10.73 -0.86 -5.27
CA PHE A 66 9.70 -1.90 -5.39
C PHE A 66 10.18 -3.04 -6.27
N ASN A 67 9.89 -4.27 -5.84
CA ASN A 67 10.11 -5.43 -6.67
C ASN A 67 9.06 -5.46 -7.79
N TRP A 68 9.48 -5.39 -9.05
CA TRP A 68 8.58 -5.41 -10.20
C TRP A 68 7.60 -6.59 -10.20
N LYS A 69 8.04 -7.78 -9.77
CA LYS A 69 7.22 -9.01 -9.84
C LYS A 69 6.15 -9.05 -8.75
N SER A 70 6.49 -8.70 -7.51
CA SER A 70 5.53 -8.81 -6.38
C SER A 70 4.85 -7.48 -6.02
N GLY A 71 5.44 -6.35 -6.42
CA GLY A 71 5.05 -5.02 -5.96
C GLY A 71 5.47 -4.73 -4.52
N ASP A 72 6.21 -5.63 -3.86
CA ASP A 72 6.66 -5.42 -2.48
C ASP A 72 7.73 -4.34 -2.44
N SER A 73 7.62 -3.45 -1.44
CA SER A 73 8.62 -2.44 -1.18
C SER A 73 9.86 -3.03 -0.54
N TYR A 74 11.02 -2.44 -0.84
CA TYR A 74 12.26 -2.66 -0.13
C TYR A 74 13.03 -1.34 -0.03
N TRP A 75 14.06 -1.31 0.81
CA TRP A 75 14.87 -0.13 1.10
C TRP A 75 16.32 -0.38 0.72
N GLU A 76 16.95 0.57 0.03
CA GLU A 76 18.35 0.47 -0.39
C GLU A 76 19.11 1.78 -0.19
N ASN A 77 20.41 1.71 0.11
CA ASN A 77 21.30 2.88 0.20
C ASN A 77 22.52 2.77 -0.73
N GLY A 78 22.45 1.89 -1.74
CA GLY A 78 23.53 1.60 -2.68
C GLY A 78 24.49 0.49 -2.20
N ASN A 79 24.62 0.27 -0.90
CA ASN A 79 25.46 -0.79 -0.32
C ASN A 79 24.64 -1.97 0.23
N GLU A 80 23.47 -1.66 0.79
CA GLU A 80 22.62 -2.64 1.46
C GLU A 80 21.19 -2.59 0.93
N GLN A 81 20.50 -3.73 1.07
CA GLN A 81 19.09 -3.88 0.75
C GLN A 81 18.34 -4.53 1.92
N HIS A 82 17.21 -3.94 2.31
CA HIS A 82 16.39 -4.41 3.43
C HIS A 82 14.92 -4.50 3.03
N GLY A 83 14.22 -5.55 3.48
CA GLY A 83 12.78 -5.69 3.24
C GLY A 83 11.93 -4.73 4.07
N ALA A 84 12.37 -4.42 5.29
CA ALA A 84 11.81 -3.39 6.15
C ALA A 84 12.85 -2.26 6.32
N HIS A 85 12.40 -1.04 6.62
CA HIS A 85 13.35 0.06 6.80
C HIS A 85 14.22 -0.19 8.04
N PRO A 86 15.56 -0.15 7.96
CA PRO A 86 16.45 -0.45 9.10
C PRO A 86 16.30 0.52 10.27
N GLY A 87 16.05 1.80 9.99
CA GLY A 87 15.69 2.82 10.98
C GLY A 87 14.31 2.66 11.66
N GLY A 88 13.57 1.58 11.40
CA GLY A 88 12.35 1.25 12.14
C GLY A 88 11.10 2.09 11.81
N TYR A 89 11.13 2.90 10.76
CA TYR A 89 9.96 3.70 10.33
C TYR A 89 8.76 2.81 9.98
N ILE A 90 7.58 3.27 10.36
CA ILE A 90 6.30 2.61 10.12
C ILE A 90 5.40 3.46 9.24
N ARG A 91 4.40 2.82 8.62
CA ARG A 91 3.35 3.51 7.88
C ARG A 91 2.14 3.70 8.78
N MET A 92 1.64 4.93 8.82
CA MET A 92 0.40 5.28 9.53
C MET A 92 -0.60 5.89 8.56
N PHE A 93 -1.88 5.68 8.83
CA PHE A 93 -2.96 6.24 8.01
C PHE A 93 -3.42 7.57 8.61
N SER A 94 -3.32 8.63 7.82
CA SER A 94 -3.75 9.96 8.23
C SER A 94 -5.27 10.08 8.17
N PRO A 95 -5.89 10.89 9.06
CA PRO A 95 -7.28 11.33 8.89
C PRO A 95 -7.58 11.96 7.53
N TYR A 96 -6.57 12.51 6.83
CA TYR A 96 -6.68 13.08 5.49
C TYR A 96 -6.76 12.04 4.36
N GLY A 97 -6.89 10.75 4.69
CA GLY A 97 -7.10 9.69 3.70
C GLY A 97 -5.84 9.21 2.98
N ALA A 98 -4.66 9.53 3.51
CA ALA A 98 -3.37 9.17 2.92
C ALA A 98 -2.44 8.50 3.93
N TRP A 99 -1.58 7.61 3.45
CA TRP A 99 -0.54 6.99 4.25
C TRP A 99 0.68 7.91 4.36
N PHE A 100 1.25 8.01 5.55
CA PHE A 100 2.49 8.75 5.83
C PHE A 100 3.48 7.89 6.62
N TRP A 101 4.75 8.28 6.56
CA TRP A 101 5.81 7.65 7.35
C TRP A 101 5.90 8.27 8.74
N ALA A 102 6.01 7.41 9.75
CA ALA A 102 6.13 7.79 11.14
C ALA A 102 7.28 7.04 11.82
N TYR A 103 7.79 7.61 12.90
CA TYR A 103 8.64 6.90 13.84
C TYR A 103 7.80 5.88 14.63
N GLN A 104 8.47 4.97 15.35
CA GLN A 104 7.78 3.91 16.11
C GLN A 104 6.90 4.45 17.24
N ASP A 105 7.19 5.65 17.74
CA ASP A 105 6.38 6.35 18.74
C ASP A 105 5.11 6.99 18.13
N GLY A 106 4.92 6.87 16.81
CA GLY A 106 3.80 7.42 16.06
C GLY A 106 3.96 8.86 15.61
N SER A 107 5.08 9.51 15.92
CA SER A 107 5.36 10.87 15.44
C SER A 107 5.64 10.88 13.93
N PRO A 108 5.10 11.86 13.16
CA PRO A 108 5.29 11.91 11.72
C PRO A 108 6.74 12.21 11.36
N VAL A 109 7.26 11.53 10.35
CA VAL A 109 8.54 11.88 9.74
C VAL A 109 8.34 13.15 8.90
N LEU A 110 9.17 14.15 9.14
CA LEU A 110 9.10 15.44 8.46
C LEU A 110 10.21 15.58 7.42
N ASP A 111 9.92 16.23 6.30
CA ASP A 111 10.91 16.66 5.32
C ASP A 111 11.66 17.92 5.80
N ASN A 112 12.62 18.39 5.00
CA ASN A 112 13.43 19.57 5.33
C ASN A 112 12.61 20.87 5.43
N ASN A 113 11.37 20.88 4.94
CA ASN A 113 10.45 22.02 5.01
C ASN A 113 9.46 21.89 6.17
N GLY A 114 9.56 20.83 6.98
CA GLY A 114 8.64 20.54 8.08
C GLY A 114 7.31 19.89 7.66
N ASN A 115 7.19 19.43 6.42
CA ASN A 115 6.00 18.73 5.93
C ASN A 115 6.07 17.23 6.19
N TRP A 116 4.92 16.57 6.33
CA TRP A 116 4.88 15.11 6.50
C TRP A 116 5.42 14.39 5.26
N VAL A 117 6.23 13.36 5.48
CA VAL A 117 6.69 12.48 4.40
C VAL A 117 5.58 11.47 4.08
N TRP A 118 4.90 11.71 2.97
CA TRP A 118 3.78 10.87 2.52
C TRP A 118 4.25 9.59 1.82
N ASP A 119 3.61 8.46 2.13
CA ASP A 119 3.82 7.15 1.48
C ASP A 119 3.01 7.02 0.18
N THR A 120 1.84 7.67 0.17
CA THR A 120 0.89 7.72 -0.95
C THR A 120 0.52 9.18 -1.23
N VAL A 121 0.28 9.53 -2.50
CA VAL A 121 -0.27 10.83 -2.85
C VAL A 121 -1.65 10.96 -2.21
N SER A 122 -1.92 12.05 -1.51
CA SER A 122 -3.28 12.35 -1.05
C SER A 122 -4.18 12.44 -2.28
N LEU A 123 -5.19 11.58 -2.36
CA LEU A 123 -6.32 11.80 -3.24
C LEU A 123 -7.00 13.04 -2.67
N GLY A 124 -6.65 14.23 -3.16
CA GLY A 124 -7.29 15.47 -2.75
C GLY A 124 -8.81 15.29 -2.84
N LEU A 125 -9.44 15.14 -1.67
CA LEU A 125 -10.88 15.05 -1.47
C LEU A 125 -11.30 16.34 -0.76
#